data_AF-A0A437AKE2-F1
#
_entry.id   AF-A0A437AKE2-F1
#
_cell.length_a   1.000
_cell.length_b   1.000
_cell.length_c   1.000
_cell.angle_alpha   90.00
_cell.angle_beta   90.00
_cell.angle_gamma   90.00
#
_symmetry.space_group_name_H-M   'P 1'
#
loop_
_entity.id
_entity.type
_entity.pdbx_description
1 polymer ?
#
loop_
_entity_poly.entity_id
_entity_poly.type
_entity_poly.pdbx_seq_one_letter_code
_entity_poly.pdbx_strand_id
1 'polypeptide(L)'
;MLKKEDEAVSFIQEYYKALTRNPKHLTRFYTEESTLTFLKENEEHSCITKNIIQEISDKHQRRVEKVLVCSLDSHFLNDLLIVYVIGQFVYANQSVRFSQQFVLRNRKVLIDNTRILDEEIIYTAKPNRFKSHVLKVKGEVSNKQGVFDVFSQYGRINYVKPSDNEFLIEFAKYEDAMRAVNDDNLRSKGIFIEVGDEKELIN
;
A
#
# COMPACT_ATOMS: atom_id res chain seq x y z
N MET A 1 18.60 5.03 -38.17
CA MET A 1 17.95 5.64 -37.00
C MET A 1 16.83 4.69 -36.60
N LEU A 2 17.00 3.90 -35.53
CA LEU A 2 15.93 3.05 -35.01
C LEU A 2 14.73 3.94 -34.70
N LYS A 3 13.52 3.52 -35.04
CA LYS A 3 12.33 4.30 -34.66
C LYS A 3 12.30 4.34 -33.14
N LYS A 4 11.87 5.46 -32.57
CA LYS A 4 11.85 5.66 -31.10
C LYS A 4 11.10 4.55 -30.34
N GLU A 5 10.10 3.93 -30.96
CA GLU A 5 9.39 2.75 -30.43
C GLU A 5 10.28 1.50 -30.33
N ASP A 6 11.24 1.33 -31.24
CA ASP A 6 12.16 0.19 -31.26
C ASP A 6 13.11 0.21 -30.05
N GLU A 7 13.38 1.40 -29.48
CA GLU A 7 14.32 1.55 -28.36
C GLU A 7 13.80 0.90 -27.08
N ALA A 8 12.52 1.11 -26.75
CA ALA A 8 11.89 0.52 -25.57
C ALA A 8 11.83 -1.02 -25.69
N VAL A 9 11.42 -1.52 -26.86
CA VAL A 9 11.35 -2.97 -27.13
C VAL A 9 12.75 -3.60 -27.04
N SER A 10 13.76 -3.00 -27.66
CA SER A 10 15.14 -3.45 -27.59
C SER A 10 15.66 -3.48 -26.15
N PHE A 11 15.43 -2.41 -25.39
CA PHE A 11 15.85 -2.34 -23.99
C PHE A 11 15.19 -3.47 -23.17
N ILE A 12 13.88 -3.62 -23.26
CA ILE A 12 13.14 -4.64 -22.49
C ILE A 12 13.59 -6.06 -22.83
N GLN A 13 13.80 -6.35 -24.10
CA GLN A 13 14.34 -7.65 -24.54
C GLN A 13 15.73 -7.90 -23.96
N GLU A 14 16.63 -6.92 -24.03
CA GLU A 14 17.99 -7.05 -23.51
C GLU A 14 18.04 -7.17 -21.98
N TYR A 15 17.17 -6.43 -21.29
CA TYR A 15 17.06 -6.41 -19.84
C TYR A 15 16.55 -7.77 -19.33
N TYR A 16 15.40 -8.24 -19.79
CA TYR A 16 14.85 -9.52 -19.32
C TYR A 16 15.66 -10.74 -19.79
N LYS A 17 16.34 -10.65 -20.94
CA LYS A 17 17.32 -11.67 -21.35
C LYS A 17 18.52 -11.72 -20.41
N ALA A 18 18.97 -10.58 -19.89
CA ALA A 18 20.02 -10.55 -18.87
C ALA A 18 19.52 -11.15 -17.55
N LEU A 19 18.35 -10.73 -17.08
CA LEU A 19 17.71 -11.24 -15.84
C LEU A 19 17.61 -12.78 -15.84
N THR A 20 17.04 -13.37 -16.89
CA THR A 20 16.81 -14.84 -17.00
C THR A 20 18.10 -15.66 -17.13
N ARG A 21 19.17 -15.06 -17.63
CA ARG A 21 20.50 -15.68 -17.69
C ARG A 21 21.21 -15.64 -16.36
N ASN A 22 21.37 -14.45 -15.80
CA ASN A 22 21.99 -14.21 -14.52
C ASN A 22 21.69 -12.77 -14.07
N PRO A 23 21.01 -12.54 -12.93
CA PRO A 23 20.73 -11.20 -12.42
C PRO A 23 21.97 -10.30 -12.29
N LYS A 24 23.17 -10.87 -12.08
CA LYS A 24 24.43 -10.10 -12.06
C LYS A 24 24.74 -9.38 -13.38
N HIS A 25 24.18 -9.83 -14.50
CA HIS A 25 24.31 -9.12 -15.78
C HIS A 25 23.47 -7.85 -15.84
N LEU A 26 22.55 -7.65 -14.90
CA LEU A 26 21.76 -6.43 -14.84
C LEU A 26 22.59 -5.21 -14.42
N THR A 27 23.74 -5.39 -13.75
CA THR A 27 24.64 -4.31 -13.34
C THR A 27 24.95 -3.32 -14.47
N ARG A 28 25.01 -3.79 -15.73
CA ARG A 28 25.28 -2.94 -16.89
C ARG A 28 24.19 -1.92 -17.20
N PHE A 29 22.97 -2.09 -16.68
CA PHE A 29 21.85 -1.17 -16.92
C PHE A 29 21.73 -0.10 -15.85
N TYR A 30 22.26 -0.32 -14.65
CA TYR A 30 22.14 0.61 -13.52
C TYR A 30 23.37 1.51 -13.41
N THR A 31 23.21 2.63 -12.73
CA THR A 31 24.22 3.63 -12.36
C THR A 31 24.14 3.90 -10.87
N GLU A 32 25.04 4.74 -10.35
CA GLU A 32 25.00 5.16 -8.94
C GLU A 32 23.79 6.05 -8.60
N GLU A 33 23.17 6.65 -9.62
CA GLU A 33 21.95 7.46 -9.50
C GLU A 33 20.67 6.61 -9.54
N SER A 34 20.79 5.30 -9.79
CA SER A 34 19.63 4.43 -9.93
C SER A 34 18.87 4.25 -8.62
N THR A 35 17.56 4.13 -8.75
CA THR A 35 16.65 3.80 -7.66
C THR A 35 15.80 2.57 -8.02
N LEU A 36 15.60 1.69 -7.05
CA LEU A 36 14.79 0.49 -7.16
C LEU A 36 13.67 0.52 -6.12
N THR A 37 12.46 0.24 -6.57
CA THR A 37 11.35 -0.22 -5.73
C THR A 37 10.96 -1.61 -6.21
N PHE A 38 11.09 -2.65 -5.38
CA PHE A 38 10.64 -4.00 -5.72
C PHE A 38 9.80 -4.57 -4.58
N LEU A 39 8.48 -4.58 -4.79
CA LEU A 39 7.53 -4.83 -3.72
C LEU A 39 6.35 -5.68 -4.20
N LYS A 40 5.71 -6.37 -3.26
CA LYS A 40 4.34 -6.86 -3.45
C LYS A 40 3.35 -5.70 -3.22
N GLU A 41 2.13 -5.82 -3.70
CA GLU A 41 1.15 -4.73 -3.67
C GLU A 41 0.78 -4.24 -2.25
N ASN A 42 0.82 -5.10 -1.24
CA ASN A 42 0.47 -4.74 0.14
C ASN A 42 1.67 -4.32 1.02
N GLU A 43 2.89 -4.40 0.50
CA GLU A 43 4.10 -4.05 1.24
C GLU A 43 4.25 -2.53 1.41
N GLU A 44 4.80 -2.12 2.56
CA GLU A 44 5.13 -0.73 2.82
C GLU A 44 6.14 -0.21 1.79
N HIS A 45 6.02 1.07 1.43
CA HIS A 45 6.91 1.66 0.45
C HIS A 45 8.35 1.66 0.96
N SER A 46 9.26 1.17 0.12
CA SER A 46 10.70 1.25 0.32
C SER A 46 11.36 1.61 -1.00
N CYS A 47 12.49 2.31 -0.89
CA CYS A 47 13.30 2.74 -2.03
C CYS A 47 14.75 2.35 -1.76
N ILE A 48 15.38 1.73 -2.75
CA ILE A 48 16.70 1.12 -2.64
C ILE A 48 17.63 1.79 -3.64
N THR A 49 18.71 2.36 -3.11
CA THR A 49 19.70 3.15 -3.88
C THR A 49 21.08 2.51 -3.90
N LYS A 50 21.26 1.39 -3.17
CA LYS A 50 22.53 0.65 -3.05
C LYS A 50 22.27 -0.83 -3.21
N ASN A 51 23.27 -1.58 -3.69
CA ASN A 51 23.20 -3.03 -3.85
C ASN A 51 21.97 -3.52 -4.65
N ILE A 52 21.47 -2.72 -5.59
CA ILE A 52 20.25 -2.98 -6.38
C ILE A 52 20.21 -4.39 -6.98
N ILE A 53 21.35 -4.87 -7.48
CA ILE A 53 21.44 -6.18 -8.12
C ILE A 53 21.27 -7.33 -7.13
N GLN A 54 21.79 -7.14 -5.91
CA GLN A 54 21.59 -8.09 -4.82
C GLN A 54 20.12 -8.11 -4.43
N GLU A 55 19.50 -6.94 -4.28
CA GLU A 55 18.06 -6.84 -3.96
C GLU A 55 17.18 -7.53 -5.00
N ILE A 56 17.41 -7.30 -6.30
CA ILE A 56 16.64 -7.97 -7.37
C ILE A 56 16.80 -9.49 -7.26
N SER A 57 18.02 -9.96 -6.98
CA SER A 57 18.30 -11.38 -6.81
C SER A 57 17.54 -11.97 -5.62
N ASP A 58 17.53 -11.26 -4.49
CA ASP A 58 16.88 -11.69 -3.26
C ASP A 58 15.35 -11.68 -3.39
N LYS A 59 14.78 -10.68 -4.08
CA LYS A 59 13.34 -10.54 -4.30
C LYS A 59 12.75 -11.63 -5.20
N HIS A 60 13.48 -12.09 -6.20
CA HIS A 60 13.02 -13.21 -7.04
C HIS A 60 13.05 -14.55 -6.30
N GLN A 61 13.91 -14.72 -5.28
CA GLN A 61 14.13 -15.94 -4.46
C GLN A 61 14.54 -17.21 -5.24
N ARG A 62 14.26 -17.27 -6.54
CA ARG A 62 14.49 -18.37 -7.47
C ARG A 62 14.88 -17.79 -8.82
N ARG A 63 15.51 -18.63 -9.66
CA ARG A 63 15.83 -18.26 -11.03
C ARG A 63 14.55 -18.03 -11.84
N VAL A 64 14.44 -16.86 -12.45
CA VAL A 64 13.43 -16.58 -13.48
C VAL A 64 13.83 -17.31 -14.75
N GLU A 65 13.02 -18.24 -15.21
CA GLU A 65 13.28 -19.04 -16.42
C GLU A 65 12.91 -18.25 -17.69
N LYS A 66 11.78 -17.54 -17.62
CA LYS A 66 11.25 -16.76 -18.73
C LYS A 66 10.47 -15.55 -18.20
N VAL A 67 10.44 -14.50 -19.01
CA VAL A 67 9.54 -13.36 -18.81
C VAL A 67 8.57 -13.30 -19.99
N LEU A 68 7.28 -13.26 -19.71
CA LEU A 68 6.23 -13.06 -20.71
C LEU A 68 5.73 -11.62 -20.59
N VAL A 69 5.86 -10.84 -21.65
CA VAL A 69 5.38 -9.45 -21.70
C VAL A 69 4.00 -9.45 -22.34
N CYS A 70 2.99 -8.96 -21.61
CA CYS A 70 1.61 -8.86 -22.06
C CYS A 70 1.31 -7.48 -22.65
N SER A 71 1.81 -6.42 -22.01
CA SER A 71 1.71 -5.04 -22.51
C SER A 71 3.05 -4.32 -22.33
N LEU A 72 3.36 -3.47 -23.29
CA LEU A 72 4.51 -2.58 -23.25
C LEU A 72 4.09 -1.24 -23.84
N ASP A 73 4.17 -0.20 -23.03
CA ASP A 73 3.89 1.17 -23.43
C ASP A 73 5.14 2.01 -23.14
N SER A 74 5.39 3.03 -23.96
CA SER A 74 6.53 3.92 -23.73
C SER A 74 6.28 5.34 -24.19
N HIS A 75 6.89 6.28 -23.47
CA HIS A 75 6.78 7.70 -23.74
C HIS A 75 8.15 8.36 -23.57
N PHE A 76 8.45 9.32 -24.43
CA PHE A 76 9.59 10.20 -24.25
C PHE A 76 9.17 11.47 -23.49
N LEU A 77 9.95 11.85 -22.49
CA LEU A 77 9.86 13.12 -21.80
C LEU A 77 11.25 13.76 -21.82
N ASN A 78 11.47 14.71 -22.73
CA ASN A 78 12.79 15.29 -23.02
C ASN A 78 13.80 14.19 -23.44
N ASP A 79 14.90 14.06 -22.68
CA ASP A 79 15.95 13.05 -22.85
C ASP A 79 15.65 11.73 -22.11
N LEU A 80 14.50 11.64 -21.43
CA LEU A 80 14.09 10.47 -20.67
C LEU A 80 13.14 9.58 -21.49
N LEU A 81 13.38 8.28 -21.44
CA LEU A 81 12.47 7.26 -21.96
C LEU A 81 11.78 6.58 -20.78
N ILE A 82 10.47 6.74 -20.69
CA ILE A 82 9.63 6.10 -19.68
C ILE A 82 9.01 4.86 -20.32
N VAL A 83 9.17 3.70 -19.68
CA VAL A 83 8.66 2.41 -20.17
C VAL A 83 7.76 1.79 -19.10
N TYR A 84 6.58 1.34 -19.50
CA TYR A 84 5.66 0.58 -18.67
C TYR A 84 5.54 -0.82 -19.22
N VAL A 85 5.61 -1.82 -18.34
CA VAL A 85 5.54 -3.23 -18.70
C VAL A 85 4.57 -3.93 -17.78
N ILE A 86 3.62 -4.67 -18.37
CA ILE A 86 2.80 -5.63 -17.65
C ILE A 86 3.16 -7.01 -18.18
N GLY A 87 3.40 -7.96 -17.29
CA GLY A 87 3.82 -9.29 -17.70
C GLY A 87 3.75 -10.33 -16.59
N GLN A 88 4.45 -11.44 -16.84
CA GLN A 88 4.59 -12.56 -15.93
C GLN A 88 6.05 -13.00 -15.85
N PHE A 89 6.56 -13.17 -14.63
CA PHE A 89 7.78 -13.92 -14.37
C PHE A 89 7.42 -15.40 -14.24
N VAL A 90 8.08 -16.24 -15.03
CA VAL A 90 7.91 -17.70 -14.99
C VAL A 90 9.10 -18.31 -14.27
N TYR A 91 8.79 -19.08 -13.23
CA TYR A 91 9.72 -19.92 -12.48
C TYR A 91 9.37 -21.39 -12.71
N ALA A 92 10.27 -22.30 -12.36
CA ALA A 92 10.10 -23.75 -12.61
C ALA A 92 8.72 -24.33 -12.19
N ASN A 93 8.14 -23.85 -11.08
CA ASN A 93 6.92 -24.41 -10.50
C ASN A 93 5.75 -23.42 -10.39
N GLN A 94 5.94 -22.17 -10.80
CA GLN A 94 4.91 -21.13 -10.65
C GLN A 94 5.18 -19.95 -11.58
N SER A 95 4.15 -19.17 -11.86
CA SER A 95 4.26 -17.86 -12.50
C SER A 95 3.67 -16.80 -11.59
N VAL A 96 4.27 -15.61 -11.59
CA VAL A 96 3.72 -14.45 -10.89
C VAL A 96 3.56 -13.30 -11.87
N ARG A 97 2.46 -12.57 -11.78
CA ARG A 97 2.25 -11.37 -12.57
C ARG A 97 3.01 -10.20 -11.99
N PHE A 98 3.38 -9.27 -12.86
CA PHE A 98 4.02 -8.04 -12.42
C PHE A 98 3.57 -6.85 -13.26
N SER A 99 3.71 -5.68 -12.64
CA SER A 99 3.74 -4.38 -13.31
C SER A 99 5.10 -3.74 -13.02
N GLN A 100 5.83 -3.34 -14.05
CA GLN A 100 7.16 -2.74 -13.93
C GLN A 100 7.23 -1.44 -14.72
N GLN A 101 7.79 -0.40 -14.12
CA GLN A 101 8.06 0.87 -14.76
C GLN A 101 9.56 1.15 -14.75
N PHE A 102 10.07 1.58 -15.89
CA PHE A 102 11.43 2.09 -16.01
C PHE A 102 11.42 3.57 -16.39
N VAL A 103 12.32 4.34 -15.81
CA VAL A 103 12.74 5.65 -16.35
C VAL A 103 14.19 5.52 -16.76
N LEU A 104 14.44 5.75 -18.04
CA LEU A 104 15.74 5.55 -18.66
C LEU A 104 16.34 6.88 -19.14
N ARG A 105 17.66 7.01 -19.03
CA ARG A 105 18.46 8.04 -19.72
C ARG A 105 19.61 7.35 -20.43
N ASN A 106 19.73 7.52 -21.75
CA ASN A 106 20.79 6.86 -22.55
C ASN A 106 20.87 5.34 -22.32
N ARG A 107 19.72 4.66 -22.29
CA ARG A 107 19.56 3.21 -21.98
C ARG A 107 20.02 2.78 -20.58
N LYS A 108 20.32 3.72 -19.68
CA LYS A 108 20.59 3.46 -18.26
C LYS A 108 19.33 3.68 -17.44
N VAL A 109 19.10 2.80 -16.48
CA VAL A 109 17.96 2.82 -15.57
C VAL A 109 18.19 3.86 -14.48
N LEU A 110 17.37 4.91 -14.42
CA LEU A 110 17.34 5.86 -13.31
C LEU A 110 16.33 5.41 -12.25
N ILE A 111 15.18 4.90 -12.69
CA ILE A 111 14.11 4.41 -11.81
C ILE A 111 13.66 3.05 -12.33
N ASP A 112 13.57 2.08 -11.44
CA ASP A 112 12.96 0.77 -11.64
C ASP A 112 11.93 0.52 -10.54
N ASN A 113 10.65 0.57 -10.92
CA ASN A 113 9.55 0.30 -10.01
C ASN A 113 8.87 -1.00 -10.42
N THR A 114 9.13 -2.08 -9.69
CA THR A 114 8.52 -3.39 -9.88
C THR A 114 7.49 -3.68 -8.79
N ARG A 115 6.29 -4.05 -9.22
CA ARG A 115 5.21 -4.57 -8.36
C ARG A 115 4.86 -6.00 -8.77
N ILE A 116 4.97 -6.92 -7.83
CA ILE A 116 4.40 -8.27 -7.98
C ILE A 116 2.92 -8.19 -7.64
N LEU A 117 2.09 -8.62 -8.59
CA LEU A 117 0.64 -8.52 -8.51
C LEU A 117 0.08 -9.82 -7.93
N ASP A 118 -0.74 -9.67 -6.89
CA ASP A 118 -1.61 -10.70 -6.35
C ASP A 118 -2.99 -10.46 -7.01
N GLU A 119 -3.51 -11.44 -7.73
CA GLU A 119 -4.70 -11.23 -8.59
C GLU A 119 -5.98 -10.90 -7.81
N GLU A 120 -5.93 -10.93 -6.48
CA GLU A 120 -7.03 -10.65 -5.55
C GLU A 120 -6.69 -9.53 -4.55
N ILE A 121 -6.59 -8.29 -5.01
CA ILE A 121 -6.69 -7.12 -4.12
C ILE A 121 -8.08 -6.52 -4.23
N ILE A 122 -8.95 -6.96 -3.33
CA ILE A 122 -10.09 -6.15 -2.94
C ILE A 122 -9.51 -4.98 -2.16
N TYR A 123 -9.61 -3.76 -2.71
CA TYR A 123 -9.35 -2.54 -1.95
C TYR A 123 -10.42 -2.40 -0.86
N THR A 124 -10.32 -3.20 0.20
CA THR A 124 -10.92 -2.86 1.47
C THR A 124 -10.11 -1.67 1.96
N ALA A 125 -10.76 -0.53 2.20
CA ALA A 125 -10.12 0.59 2.86
C ALA A 125 -9.34 0.03 4.05
N LYS A 126 -8.00 0.13 4.04
CA LYS A 126 -7.19 -0.27 5.19
C LYS A 126 -7.81 0.42 6.40
N PRO A 127 -8.14 -0.29 7.50
CA PRO A 127 -8.59 0.34 8.72
C PRO A 127 -7.61 1.46 9.03
N ASN A 128 -8.12 2.68 9.01
CA ASN A 128 -7.28 3.84 9.16
C ASN A 128 -6.73 3.78 10.58
N ARG A 129 -5.43 3.43 10.72
CA ARG A 129 -4.74 3.32 12.02
C ARG A 129 -4.78 4.64 12.83
N PHE A 130 -5.38 5.69 12.29
CA PHE A 130 -5.49 7.05 12.84
C PHE A 130 -6.92 7.58 12.99
N LYS A 131 -7.95 6.74 12.93
CA LYS A 131 -9.29 7.19 13.35
C LYS A 131 -9.76 6.26 14.46
N SER A 132 -9.39 6.61 15.68
CA SER A 132 -10.09 6.17 16.87
C SER A 132 -11.59 6.40 16.68
N HIS A 133 -12.32 5.32 16.42
CA HIS A 133 -13.78 5.29 16.39
C HIS A 133 -14.37 5.00 17.76
N VAL A 134 -13.52 5.02 18.79
CA VAL A 134 -13.85 4.70 20.17
C VAL A 134 -14.00 6.00 20.94
N LEU A 135 -15.13 6.17 21.62
CA LEU A 135 -15.34 7.22 22.59
C LEU A 135 -15.33 6.63 24.00
N LYS A 136 -14.62 7.29 24.91
CA LYS A 136 -14.75 7.09 26.35
C LYS A 136 -15.81 8.04 26.87
N VAL A 137 -16.81 7.49 27.55
CA VAL A 137 -17.95 8.26 28.05
C VAL A 137 -18.08 8.08 29.55
N LYS A 138 -18.07 9.20 30.29
CA LYS A 138 -18.31 9.29 31.74
C LYS A 138 -19.50 10.19 32.02
N GLY A 139 -20.22 9.95 33.12
CA GLY A 139 -21.28 10.85 33.59
C GLY A 139 -22.61 10.14 33.83
N GLU A 140 -23.72 10.86 33.62
CA GLU A 140 -25.08 10.42 33.99
C GLU A 140 -25.60 9.15 33.30
N VAL A 141 -24.89 8.63 32.29
CA VAL A 141 -25.22 7.34 31.68
C VAL A 141 -24.79 6.19 32.59
N SER A 142 -25.78 5.57 33.25
CA SER A 142 -25.56 4.55 34.28
C SER A 142 -25.51 3.11 33.77
N ASN A 143 -25.94 2.87 32.52
CA ASN A 143 -25.97 1.52 31.94
C ASN A 143 -25.87 1.54 30.41
N LYS A 144 -25.60 0.36 29.84
CA LYS A 144 -25.40 0.17 28.40
C LYS A 144 -26.60 0.60 27.54
N GLN A 145 -27.83 0.44 28.04
CA GLN A 145 -29.03 0.86 27.29
C GLN A 145 -29.12 2.39 27.23
N GLY A 146 -28.89 3.08 28.34
CA GLY A 146 -28.86 4.54 28.37
C GLY A 146 -27.75 5.12 27.48
N VAL A 147 -26.59 4.46 27.41
CA VAL A 147 -25.54 4.82 26.44
C VAL A 147 -26.04 4.66 25.01
N PHE A 148 -26.69 3.54 24.68
CA PHE A 148 -27.25 3.33 23.35
C PHE A 148 -28.27 4.40 22.99
N ASP A 149 -29.24 4.68 23.87
CA ASP A 149 -30.31 5.64 23.64
C ASP A 149 -29.78 7.06 23.37
N VAL A 150 -28.72 7.45 24.08
CA VAL A 150 -28.09 8.78 23.92
C VAL A 150 -27.22 8.85 22.67
N PHE A 151 -26.44 7.81 22.37
CA PHE A 151 -25.40 7.88 21.35
C PHE A 151 -25.85 7.38 19.96
N SER A 152 -26.94 6.61 19.87
CA SER A 152 -27.44 6.09 18.58
C SER A 152 -27.93 7.19 17.64
N GLN A 153 -28.27 8.36 18.16
CA GLN A 153 -28.67 9.51 17.34
C GLN A 153 -27.53 10.07 16.48
N TYR A 154 -26.27 9.86 16.88
CA TYR A 154 -25.11 10.37 16.13
C TYR A 154 -24.69 9.43 15.00
N GLY A 155 -25.01 8.13 15.11
CA GLY A 155 -24.68 7.13 14.11
C GLY A 155 -24.85 5.69 14.59
N ARG A 156 -24.49 4.75 13.72
CA ARG A 156 -24.55 3.32 14.05
C ARG A 156 -23.44 2.96 15.03
N ILE A 157 -23.82 2.43 16.20
CA ILE A 157 -22.89 1.90 17.19
C ILE A 157 -22.62 0.43 16.88
N ASN A 158 -21.36 0.06 16.75
CA ASN A 158 -20.92 -1.33 16.61
C ASN A 158 -20.90 -2.03 17.97
N TYR A 159 -20.40 -1.32 18.99
CA TYR A 159 -20.13 -1.93 20.28
C TYR A 159 -20.20 -0.92 21.44
N VAL A 160 -20.62 -1.40 22.61
CA VAL A 160 -20.56 -0.67 23.87
C VAL A 160 -20.03 -1.60 24.96
N LYS A 161 -18.92 -1.20 25.59
CA LYS A 161 -18.25 -1.90 26.69
C LYS A 161 -18.29 -1.06 27.96
N PRO A 162 -18.79 -1.57 29.09
CA PRO A 162 -18.48 -0.98 30.39
C PRO A 162 -17.00 -1.17 30.71
N SER A 163 -16.32 -0.14 31.19
CA SER A 163 -14.93 -0.19 31.64
C SER A 163 -14.78 0.67 32.90
N ASP A 164 -14.57 0.04 34.06
CA ASP A 164 -14.51 0.71 35.37
C ASP A 164 -15.67 1.71 35.62
N ASN A 165 -15.41 3.00 35.43
CA ASN A 165 -16.32 4.12 35.65
C ASN A 165 -16.69 4.85 34.34
N GLU A 166 -16.47 4.22 33.20
CA GLU A 166 -16.75 4.75 31.87
C GLU A 166 -17.36 3.69 30.95
N PHE A 167 -17.86 4.16 29.81
CA PHE A 167 -18.27 3.32 28.70
C PHE A 167 -17.39 3.59 27.49
N LEU A 168 -16.88 2.52 26.88
CA LEU A 168 -16.25 2.56 25.57
C LEU A 168 -17.31 2.33 24.51
N ILE A 169 -17.46 3.29 23.59
CA ILE A 169 -18.43 3.24 22.50
C ILE A 169 -17.67 3.20 21.19
N GLU A 170 -17.89 2.16 20.39
CA GLU A 170 -17.34 2.07 19.04
C GLU A 170 -18.40 2.45 18.01
N PHE A 171 -18.16 3.50 17.24
CA PHE A 171 -19.00 3.88 16.11
C PHE A 171 -18.56 3.19 14.82
N ALA A 172 -19.51 2.90 13.94
CA ALA A 172 -19.22 2.39 12.60
C ALA A 172 -18.46 3.40 11.72
N LYS A 173 -18.52 4.70 12.03
CA LYS A 173 -17.86 5.79 11.29
C LYS A 173 -17.27 6.83 12.23
N TYR A 174 -16.17 7.45 11.81
CA TYR A 174 -15.47 8.46 12.61
C TYR A 174 -16.27 9.76 12.70
N GLU A 175 -16.92 10.11 11.61
CA GLU A 175 -17.72 11.33 11.50
C GLU A 175 -18.94 11.30 12.43
N ASP A 176 -19.40 10.11 12.82
CA ASP A 176 -20.46 9.90 13.81
C ASP A 176 -19.91 10.13 15.23
N ALA A 177 -18.74 9.56 15.53
CA ALA A 177 -18.05 9.76 16.81
C ALA A 177 -17.71 11.24 17.06
N MET A 178 -17.19 11.94 16.06
CA MET A 178 -16.85 13.36 16.19
C MET A 178 -18.07 14.27 16.34
N ARG A 179 -19.23 13.88 15.80
CA ARG A 179 -20.48 14.61 16.04
C ARG A 179 -20.88 14.56 17.52
N ALA A 180 -20.72 13.41 18.16
CA ALA A 180 -20.98 13.28 19.59
C ALA A 180 -19.96 14.07 20.45
N VAL A 181 -18.66 14.01 20.10
CA VAL A 181 -17.59 14.76 20.82
C VAL A 181 -17.82 16.27 20.81
N ASN A 182 -18.35 16.79 19.70
CA ASN A 182 -18.59 18.21 19.49
C ASN A 182 -19.99 18.68 19.90
N ASP A 183 -20.81 17.82 20.53
CA ASP A 183 -22.14 18.20 21.02
C ASP A 183 -22.07 18.76 22.45
N ASP A 184 -22.13 20.09 22.55
CA ASP A 184 -22.11 20.80 23.84
C ASP A 184 -23.31 20.46 24.74
N ASN A 185 -24.42 19.93 24.18
CA ASN A 185 -25.57 19.50 24.99
C ASN A 185 -25.29 18.24 25.82
N LEU A 186 -24.33 17.41 25.40
CA LEU A 186 -23.93 16.25 26.19
C LEU A 186 -23.16 16.71 27.44
N ARG A 187 -22.27 17.71 27.28
CA ARG A 187 -21.51 18.30 28.39
C ARG A 187 -22.43 19.00 29.39
N SER A 188 -23.44 19.73 28.91
CA SER A 188 -24.41 20.40 29.78
C SER A 188 -25.30 19.42 30.56
N LYS A 189 -25.46 18.19 30.07
CA LYS A 189 -26.10 17.06 30.76
C LYS A 189 -25.14 16.25 31.65
N GLY A 190 -23.93 16.75 31.89
CA GLY A 190 -22.94 16.08 32.73
C GLY A 190 -22.27 14.87 32.08
N ILE A 191 -22.35 14.72 30.75
CA ILE A 191 -21.69 13.65 29.99
C ILE A 191 -20.35 14.17 29.47
N PHE A 192 -19.26 13.51 29.85
CA PHE A 192 -17.89 13.82 29.44
C PHE A 192 -17.43 12.78 28.43
N ILE A 193 -16.84 13.26 27.32
CA ILE A 193 -16.48 12.44 26.18
C ILE A 193 -15.01 12.71 25.83
N GLU A 194 -14.25 11.63 25.74
CA GLU A 194 -12.87 11.65 25.25
C GLU A 194 -12.73 10.66 24.08
N VAL A 195 -11.82 10.95 23.16
CA VAL A 195 -11.50 10.03 22.07
C VAL A 195 -10.54 8.96 22.63
N GLY A 196 -10.95 7.69 22.58
CA GLY A 196 -10.19 6.54 23.08
C GLY A 196 -9.52 5.75 21.95
N ASP A 197 -8.69 4.77 22.31
CA ASP A 197 -7.95 3.95 21.35
C ASP A 197 -8.61 2.58 21.15
N GLU A 198 -8.56 2.02 19.93
CA GLU A 198 -9.14 0.70 19.62
C GLU A 198 -8.57 -0.45 20.48
N LYS A 199 -7.31 -0.31 20.94
CA LYS A 199 -6.66 -1.29 21.83
C LYS A 199 -7.40 -1.47 23.15
N GLU A 200 -8.19 -0.48 23.57
CA GLU A 200 -8.92 -0.48 24.83
C GLU A 200 -10.22 -1.29 24.75
N LEU A 201 -10.69 -1.65 23.55
CA LEU A 201 -11.82 -2.57 23.39
C LEU A 201 -11.44 -4.03 23.68
N ILE A 202 -10.16 -4.38 23.48
CA ILE A 202 -9.65 -5.75 23.48
C ILE A 202 -9.30 -6.24 24.90
N ASN A 203 -9.01 -5.32 25.83
CA ASN A 203 -8.79 -5.61 27.26
C ASN A 203 -10.10 -5.45 28.02
#